data_AF-A0A7S1QHA4-F1
#
_entry.id   AF-A0A7S1QHA4-F1
#
_cell.length_a   1.000
_cell.length_b   1.000
_cell.length_c   1.000
_cell.angle_alpha   90.00
_cell.angle_beta   90.00
_cell.angle_gamma   90.00
#
_symmetry.space_group_name_H-M   'P 1'
#
loop_
_entity.id
_entity.type
_entity.pdbx_description
1 polymer ?
#
loop_
_entity_poly.entity_id
_entity_poly.type
_entity_poly.pdbx_seq_one_letter_code
_entity_poly.pdbx_strand_id
1 'polypeptide(L)'
;LDATSSYGVWLEGAGRLSKCVIESNRHGGVFIAHQGRPRVTECTIARNGNAGVTTGEKSEGLVQRNTIEYNHGFGLRLRQGCGTHHLQNTVRFNKEGGMLGERACGGLVAENTFAE
;
A
#
# COMPACT_ATOMS: atom_id res chain seq x y z
N LEU A 1 -5.08 14.28 -17.76
CA LEU A 1 -4.10 13.39 -17.08
C LEU A 1 -4.89 12.73 -15.95
N ASP A 2 -5.45 11.55 -16.22
CA ASP A 2 -6.21 10.82 -15.21
C ASP A 2 -5.34 10.50 -14.00
N ALA A 3 -5.93 10.48 -12.81
CA ALA A 3 -5.23 10.25 -11.55
C ALA A 3 -4.39 8.95 -11.53
N THR A 4 -4.68 7.99 -12.41
CA THR A 4 -3.93 6.76 -12.64
C THR A 4 -2.51 7.00 -13.16
N SER A 5 -2.26 8.08 -13.91
CA SER A 5 -0.97 8.36 -14.57
C SER A 5 0.16 8.80 -13.63
N SER A 6 -0.03 8.69 -12.32
CA SER A 6 0.92 9.16 -11.30
C SER A 6 1.23 8.16 -10.19
N TYR A 7 0.52 7.02 -10.17
CA TYR A 7 0.89 5.87 -9.33
C TYR A 7 1.91 5.00 -10.06
N GLY A 8 2.80 4.34 -9.31
CA GLY A 8 3.73 3.38 -9.90
C GLY A 8 3.03 2.11 -10.38
N VAL A 9 2.09 1.58 -9.59
CA VAL A 9 1.30 0.40 -9.94
C VAL A 9 -0.15 0.59 -9.51
N TRP A 10 -1.08 0.30 -10.42
CA TRP A 10 -2.51 0.33 -10.20
C TRP A 10 -3.10 -1.07 -10.43
N LEU A 11 -3.74 -1.65 -9.41
CA LEU A 11 -4.19 -3.04 -9.41
C LEU A 11 -5.72 -3.12 -9.26
N GLU A 12 -6.41 -3.45 -10.34
CA GLU A 12 -7.88 -3.60 -10.35
C GLU A 12 -8.35 -5.03 -10.15
N GLY A 13 -7.51 -6.02 -10.49
CA GLY A 13 -7.85 -7.44 -10.46
C GLY A 13 -7.04 -8.26 -9.45
N ALA A 14 -6.95 -9.56 -9.71
CA ALA A 14 -6.20 -10.53 -8.89
C ALA A 14 -4.70 -10.60 -9.25
N GLY A 15 -4.12 -9.47 -9.66
CA GLY A 15 -2.72 -9.39 -10.09
C GLY A 15 -1.72 -9.78 -8.99
N ARG A 16 -0.52 -10.19 -9.41
CA ARG A 16 0.57 -10.56 -8.49
C ARG A 16 1.77 -9.66 -8.75
N LEU A 17 2.26 -9.02 -7.69
CA LEU A 17 3.49 -8.25 -7.69
C LEU A 17 4.44 -8.88 -6.68
N SER A 18 5.64 -9.26 -7.13
CA SER A 18 6.62 -9.90 -6.27
C SER A 18 8.04 -9.48 -6.60
N LYS A 19 8.85 -9.16 -5.59
CA LYS A 19 10.28 -8.82 -5.76
C LYS A 19 10.49 -7.63 -6.69
N CYS A 20 9.63 -6.63 -6.59
CA CYS A 20 9.67 -5.41 -7.39
C CYS A 20 10.15 -4.21 -6.57
N VAL A 21 10.68 -3.21 -7.25
CA VAL A 21 10.97 -1.88 -6.68
C VAL A 21 10.00 -0.88 -7.28
N ILE A 22 9.23 -0.20 -6.43
CA ILE A 22 8.25 0.82 -6.82
C ILE A 22 8.62 2.13 -6.12
N GLU A 23 9.31 3.01 -6.83
CA GLU A 23 9.88 4.21 -6.23
C GLU A 23 9.76 5.47 -7.06
N SER A 24 9.87 6.62 -6.39
CA SER A 24 9.94 7.96 -7.00
C SER A 24 8.75 8.32 -7.89
N ASN A 25 7.57 7.75 -7.61
CA ASN A 25 6.35 8.11 -8.33
C ASN A 25 5.77 9.42 -7.80
N ARG A 26 5.17 10.22 -8.69
CA ARG A 26 4.63 11.55 -8.36
C ARG A 26 3.50 11.50 -7.33
N HIS A 27 2.72 10.43 -7.32
CA HIS A 27 1.65 10.19 -6.35
C HIS A 27 2.00 9.01 -5.44
N GLY A 28 1.21 7.94 -5.41
CA GLY A 28 1.47 6.78 -4.54
C GLY A 28 2.33 5.71 -5.22
N GLY A 29 2.88 4.79 -4.44
CA GLY A 29 3.58 3.62 -4.97
C GLY A 29 2.60 2.64 -5.60
N VAL A 30 1.79 2.00 -4.76
CA VAL A 30 0.81 0.98 -5.17
C VAL A 30 -0.60 1.41 -4.77
N PHE A 31 -1.53 1.39 -5.72
CA PHE A 31 -2.97 1.51 -5.48
C PHE A 31 -3.66 0.18 -5.74
N ILE A 32 -4.27 -0.40 -4.71
CA ILE A 32 -5.19 -1.52 -4.85
C ILE A 32 -6.58 -0.91 -5.05
N ALA A 33 -7.15 -1.06 -6.24
CA ALA A 33 -8.42 -0.42 -6.57
C ALA A 33 -9.62 -1.07 -5.85
N HIS A 34 -10.79 -0.45 -6.01
CA HIS A 34 -12.04 -0.96 -5.44
C HIS A 34 -12.29 -2.41 -5.87
N GLN A 35 -12.60 -3.28 -4.91
CA GLN A 35 -12.78 -4.73 -5.12
C GLN A 35 -11.56 -5.48 -5.69
N GLY A 36 -10.40 -4.81 -5.81
CA GLY A 36 -9.15 -5.46 -6.22
C GLY A 36 -8.74 -6.54 -5.22
N ARG A 37 -8.21 -7.65 -5.73
CA ARG A 37 -7.76 -8.80 -4.93
C ARG A 37 -6.31 -9.22 -5.19
N PRO A 38 -5.35 -8.27 -5.27
CA PRO A 38 -3.99 -8.62 -5.67
C PRO A 38 -3.20 -9.23 -4.52
N ARG A 39 -2.04 -9.79 -4.87
CA ARG A 39 -0.98 -10.15 -3.92
C ARG A 39 0.26 -9.30 -4.20
N VAL A 40 0.68 -8.51 -3.23
CA VAL A 40 1.87 -7.66 -3.28
C VAL A 40 2.85 -8.17 -2.23
N THR A 41 3.94 -8.78 -2.66
CA THR A 41 4.86 -9.49 -1.76
C THR A 41 6.32 -9.18 -2.00
N GLU A 42 7.14 -9.08 -0.96
CA GLU A 42 8.61 -8.98 -1.10
C GLU A 42 9.06 -7.81 -1.99
N CYS A 43 8.29 -6.71 -2.01
CA CYS A 43 8.60 -5.51 -2.78
C CYS A 43 9.20 -4.42 -1.89
N THR A 44 9.96 -3.51 -2.51
CA THR A 44 10.38 -2.24 -1.92
C THR A 44 9.55 -1.12 -2.50
N ILE A 45 8.85 -0.36 -1.65
CA ILE A 45 7.93 0.71 -2.05
C ILE A 45 8.36 2.00 -1.35
N ALA A 46 9.06 2.86 -2.08
CA ALA A 46 9.79 3.96 -1.44
C ALA A 46 9.76 5.29 -2.18
N ARG A 47 9.95 6.40 -1.44
CA ARG A 47 10.14 7.74 -2.03
C ARG A 47 9.02 8.21 -2.97
N ASN A 48 7.80 7.72 -2.77
CA ASN A 48 6.65 8.16 -3.56
C ASN A 48 6.04 9.44 -2.97
N GLY A 49 5.45 10.28 -3.80
CA GLY A 49 4.91 11.60 -3.44
C GLY A 49 3.68 11.59 -2.52
N ASN A 50 3.05 10.44 -2.30
CA ASN A 50 1.94 10.21 -1.38
C ASN A 50 2.19 8.91 -0.59
N ALA A 51 1.15 8.13 -0.29
CA ALA A 51 1.27 6.89 0.46
C ALA A 51 2.04 5.82 -0.32
N GLY A 52 2.76 4.97 0.40
CA GLY A 52 3.46 3.82 -0.19
C GLY A 52 2.47 2.83 -0.81
N VAL A 53 1.56 2.31 0.00
CA VAL A 53 0.45 1.46 -0.44
C VAL A 53 -0.87 2.07 -0.02
N THR A 54 -1.80 2.23 -0.96
CA THR A 54 -3.18 2.59 -0.68
C THR A 54 -4.10 1.43 -1.02
N THR A 55 -4.96 1.03 -0.08
CA THR A 55 -6.01 0.04 -0.32
C THR A 55 -7.34 0.74 -0.52
N GLY A 56 -7.96 0.49 -1.68
CA GLY A 56 -9.25 1.04 -2.04
C GLY A 56 -10.39 0.40 -1.26
N GLU A 57 -11.55 1.04 -1.34
CA GLU A 57 -12.78 0.59 -0.71
C GLU A 57 -13.13 -0.85 -1.14
N LYS A 58 -13.52 -1.71 -0.20
CA LYS A 58 -13.89 -3.12 -0.45
C LYS A 58 -12.81 -3.97 -1.16
N SER A 59 -11.56 -3.52 -1.18
CA SER A 59 -10.46 -4.36 -1.68
C SER A 59 -10.24 -5.58 -0.78
N GLU A 60 -9.87 -6.72 -1.35
CA GLU A 60 -9.66 -7.99 -0.64
C GLU A 60 -8.34 -8.63 -1.09
N GLY A 61 -7.23 -7.90 -0.90
CA GLY A 61 -5.89 -8.35 -1.29
C GLY A 61 -5.03 -8.87 -0.13
N LEU A 62 -3.77 -9.10 -0.44
CA LEU A 62 -2.71 -9.39 0.52
C LEU A 62 -1.46 -8.55 0.22
N VAL A 63 -1.04 -7.74 1.18
CA VAL A 63 0.21 -6.96 1.17
C VAL A 63 1.12 -7.58 2.24
N GLN A 64 2.13 -8.34 1.82
CA GLN A 64 2.93 -9.14 2.76
C GLN A 64 4.44 -9.07 2.53
N ARG A 65 5.24 -9.01 3.60
CA ARG A 65 6.71 -9.03 3.52
C ARG A 65 7.29 -7.92 2.64
N ASN A 66 6.67 -6.74 2.61
CA ASN A 66 7.18 -5.59 1.86
C ASN A 66 7.95 -4.64 2.78
N THR A 67 8.89 -3.90 2.18
CA THR A 67 9.55 -2.75 2.81
C THR A 67 8.91 -1.48 2.25
N ILE A 68 8.29 -0.68 3.11
CA ILE A 68 7.53 0.52 2.72
C ILE A 68 8.10 1.72 3.48
N GLU A 69 8.87 2.55 2.79
CA GLU A 69 9.70 3.56 3.46
C GLU A 69 9.91 4.86 2.69
N TYR A 70 10.19 5.95 3.41
CA TYR A 70 10.51 7.25 2.82
C TYR A 70 9.42 7.82 1.89
N ASN A 71 8.18 7.35 2.00
CA ASN A 71 7.07 7.92 1.23
C ASN A 71 6.62 9.24 1.89
N HIS A 72 6.16 10.19 1.06
CA HIS A 72 5.75 11.52 1.53
C HIS A 72 4.42 11.50 2.31
N GLY A 73 3.60 10.47 2.13
CA GLY A 73 2.38 10.24 2.92
C GLY A 73 2.57 9.17 3.99
N PHE A 74 1.49 8.47 4.34
CA PHE A 74 1.54 7.28 5.18
C PHE A 74 2.19 6.10 4.44
N GLY A 75 2.90 5.22 5.15
CA GLY A 75 3.38 3.98 4.56
C GLY A 75 2.22 3.12 4.01
N LEU A 76 1.23 2.88 4.88
CA LEU A 76 -0.01 2.19 4.54
C LEU A 76 -1.22 3.12 4.71
N ARG A 77 -2.04 3.27 3.66
CA ARG A 77 -3.32 3.98 3.72
C ARG A 77 -4.47 3.02 3.41
N LEU A 78 -5.29 2.74 4.42
CA LEU A 78 -6.40 1.80 4.33
C LEU A 78 -7.71 2.57 4.20
N ARG A 79 -8.35 2.53 3.04
CA ARG A 79 -9.62 3.24 2.81
C ARG A 79 -10.83 2.50 3.37
N GLN A 80 -11.92 3.23 3.55
CA GLN A 80 -13.15 2.73 4.17
C GLN A 80 -13.56 1.36 3.64
N GLY A 81 -13.82 0.42 4.56
CA GLY A 81 -14.34 -0.90 4.20
C GLY A 81 -13.33 -1.81 3.49
N CYS A 82 -12.03 -1.50 3.46
CA CYS A 82 -11.06 -2.43 2.87
C CYS A 82 -10.95 -3.72 3.70
N GLY A 83 -10.90 -4.86 3.01
CA GLY A 83 -10.63 -6.19 3.56
C GLY A 83 -9.21 -6.70 3.29
N THR A 84 -8.34 -5.89 2.67
CA THR A 84 -6.97 -6.28 2.34
C THR A 84 -6.15 -6.55 3.60
N HIS A 85 -5.48 -7.71 3.65
CA HIS A 85 -4.59 -8.07 4.75
C HIS A 85 -3.21 -7.44 4.58
N HIS A 86 -2.64 -6.91 5.66
CA HIS A 86 -1.29 -6.35 5.72
C HIS A 86 -0.45 -7.13 6.72
N LEU A 87 0.41 -8.02 6.26
CA LEU A 87 1.11 -8.99 7.11
C LEU A 87 2.63 -8.86 6.98
N GLN A 88 3.38 -8.88 8.09
CA GLN A 88 4.84 -9.02 8.03
C GLN A 88 5.56 -7.94 7.22
N ASN A 89 4.99 -6.74 7.11
CA ASN A 89 5.62 -5.62 6.41
C ASN A 89 6.50 -4.81 7.36
N THR A 90 7.57 -4.24 6.81
CA THR A 90 8.39 -3.24 7.49
C THR A 90 7.98 -1.87 6.96
N VAL A 91 7.40 -1.05 7.82
CA VAL A 91 6.87 0.27 7.47
C VAL A 91 7.58 1.32 8.30
N ARG A 92 8.46 2.11 7.67
CA ARG A 92 9.35 3.02 8.41
C ARG A 92 9.68 4.30 7.68
N PHE A 93 10.07 5.35 8.40
CA PHE A 93 10.54 6.61 7.80
C PHE A 93 9.54 7.26 6.81
N ASN A 94 8.23 7.01 6.95
CA ASN A 94 7.20 7.63 6.10
C ASN A 94 6.75 8.94 6.73
N LYS A 95 6.64 10.01 5.95
CA LYS A 95 6.58 11.38 6.46
C LYS A 95 5.31 11.71 7.26
N GLU A 96 4.14 11.20 6.86
CA GLU A 96 2.89 11.43 7.61
C GLU A 96 2.68 10.38 8.72
N GLY A 97 3.36 9.24 8.65
CA GLY A 97 3.29 8.17 9.64
C GLY A 97 3.32 6.76 9.05
N GLY A 98 3.32 5.75 9.92
CA GLY A 98 3.36 4.34 9.52
C GLY A 98 2.08 3.88 8.80
N MET A 99 0.92 4.10 9.41
CA MET A 99 -0.36 3.63 8.89
C MET A 99 -1.50 4.58 9.23
N LEU A 100 -2.40 4.80 8.28
CA LEU A 100 -3.71 5.42 8.48
C LEU A 100 -4.81 4.43 8.09
N GLY A 101 -5.71 4.13 9.02
CA GLY A 101 -6.92 3.33 8.77
C GLY A 101 -8.18 4.18 8.80
N GLU A 102 -8.99 4.10 7.75
CA GLU A 102 -10.34 4.68 7.71
C GLU A 102 -11.37 3.73 8.34
N ARG A 103 -12.64 4.17 8.46
CA ARG A 103 -13.71 3.41 9.14
C ARG A 103 -13.94 2.03 8.51
N ALA A 104 -14.29 1.06 9.35
CA ALA A 104 -14.72 -0.27 8.94
C ALA A 104 -13.72 -1.06 8.08
N CYS A 105 -12.41 -0.81 8.21
CA CYS A 105 -11.40 -1.70 7.63
C CYS A 105 -11.45 -3.06 8.33
N GLY A 106 -11.77 -4.12 7.58
CA GLY A 106 -11.88 -5.50 8.07
C GLY A 106 -10.63 -6.35 7.82
N GLY A 107 -9.64 -5.83 7.09
CA GLY A 107 -8.39 -6.50 6.83
C GLY A 107 -7.53 -6.67 8.09
N LEU A 108 -6.87 -7.82 8.22
CA LEU A 108 -5.93 -8.08 9.33
C LEU A 108 -4.63 -7.31 9.13
N VAL A 109 -4.20 -6.59 10.17
CA VAL A 109 -2.87 -5.97 10.26
C VAL A 109 -2.10 -6.69 11.37
N ALA A 110 -1.19 -7.59 11.00
CA ALA A 110 -0.47 -8.43 11.96
C ALA A 110 1.01 -8.60 11.59
N GLU A 111 1.85 -8.77 12.61
CA GLU A 111 3.29 -9.02 12.47
C GLU A 111 4.05 -7.93 11.68
N ASN A 112 3.51 -6.71 11.59
CA ASN A 112 4.19 -5.61 10.93
C ASN A 112 5.12 -4.89 11.90
N THR A 113 6.26 -4.43 11.39
CA THR A 113 7.15 -3.52 12.12
C THR A 113 6.85 -2.09 11.69
N PHE A 114 6.49 -1.22 12.64
CA PHE A 114 6.35 0.21 12.43
C PHE A 114 7.47 0.94 13.17
N ALA A 115 8.26 1.75 12.47
CA ALA A 115 9.37 2.49 13.05
C ALA A 115 9.46 3.91 12.44
N GLU A 116 10.08 4.83 13.18
CA GLU A 116 10.32 6.22 12.75
C GLU A 116 11.78 6.48 12.40
#